data_AF-A0A258JXJ7-F1
#
_entry.id   AF-A0A258JXJ7-F1
#
_cell.length_a   1.000
_cell.length_b   1.000
_cell.length_c   1.000
_cell.angle_alpha   90.00
_cell.angle_beta   90.00
_cell.angle_gamma   90.00
#
_symmetry.space_group_name_H-M   'P 1'
#
loop_
_entity.id
_entity.type
_entity.pdbx_description
1 polymer ?
#
loop_
_entity_poly.entity_id
_entity_poly.type
_entity_poly.pdbx_seq_one_letter_code
_entity_poly.pdbx_strand_id
1 'polypeptide(L)'
;MRAGSEQALIRAAKANDAAATYAAYLDLSRTATGRGLAEPAPRTAEFQAALRELRAYLFGAPGGRWDGKGFLAAWRKETGAAAAASRKRRGPEGLRPLYPEA
;
A
#
# COMPACT_ATOMS: atom_id res chain seq x y z
N MET A 1 12.17 -5.70 8.88
CA MET A 1 12.22 -4.22 8.75
C MET A 1 10.91 -3.55 8.32
N ARG A 2 9.79 -4.26 8.08
CA ARG A 2 8.52 -3.63 7.64
C ARG A 2 7.91 -2.60 8.60
N ALA A 3 8.03 -2.80 9.92
CA ALA A 3 7.41 -1.92 10.91
C ALA A 3 8.01 -0.50 10.93
N GLY A 4 9.30 -0.34 10.60
CA GLY A 4 9.97 0.96 10.60
C GLY A 4 9.53 1.84 9.42
N SER A 5 9.45 1.26 8.23
CA SER A 5 9.07 1.98 7.00
C SER A 5 7.59 2.40 7.01
N GLU A 6 6.72 1.60 7.64
CA GLU A 6 5.31 1.98 7.84
C GLU A 6 5.16 3.17 8.80
N GLN A 7 5.89 3.17 9.92
CA GLN A 7 5.90 4.32 10.83
C GLN A 7 6.48 5.58 10.18
N ALA A 8 7.54 5.42 9.38
CA ALA A 8 8.13 6.52 8.62
C ALA A 8 7.13 7.13 7.63
N LEU A 9 6.39 6.28 6.89
CA LEU A 9 5.33 6.73 5.98
C LEU A 9 4.23 7.49 6.72
N ILE A 10 3.76 6.97 7.85
CA ILE A 10 2.72 7.62 8.67
C ILE A 10 3.19 8.99 9.17
N ARG A 11 4.44 9.09 9.63
CA ARG A 11 5.02 10.33 10.14
C ARG A 11 5.18 11.37 9.02
N ALA A 12 5.73 10.97 7.87
CA ALA A 12 5.94 11.84 6.73
C ALA A 12 4.60 12.37 6.18
N ALA A 13 3.61 11.51 6.03
CA ALA A 13 2.29 11.91 5.54
C ALA A 13 1.57 12.86 6.52
N LYS A 14 1.72 12.64 7.84
CA LYS A 14 1.21 13.58 8.86
C LYS A 14 1.91 14.93 8.83
N ALA A 15 3.21 14.96 8.53
CA ALA A 15 3.99 16.18 8.37
C ALA A 15 3.75 16.89 7.03
N ASN A 16 2.91 16.30 6.16
CA ASN A 16 2.69 16.76 4.78
C ASN A 16 3.98 16.85 3.95
N ASP A 17 4.96 16.00 4.25
CA ASP A 17 6.20 15.87 3.50
C ASP A 17 6.02 14.84 2.38
N ALA A 18 5.77 15.33 1.16
CA ALA A 18 5.51 14.50 -0.01
C ALA A 18 6.72 13.63 -0.38
N ALA A 19 7.93 14.20 -0.32
CA ALA A 19 9.14 13.51 -0.74
C ALA A 19 9.47 12.35 0.21
N ALA A 20 9.42 12.61 1.52
CA ALA A 20 9.62 11.57 2.52
C ALA A 20 8.53 10.48 2.47
N THR A 21 7.28 10.87 2.18
CA THR A 21 6.18 9.92 2.04
C THR A 21 6.38 8.99 0.85
N TYR A 22 6.79 9.52 -0.30
CA TYR A 22 7.06 8.72 -1.49
C TYR A 22 8.27 7.78 -1.30
N ALA A 23 9.34 8.26 -0.66
CA ALA A 23 10.51 7.44 -0.34
C ALA A 23 10.14 6.25 0.58
N ALA A 24 9.37 6.50 1.64
CA ALA A 24 8.91 5.45 2.56
C ALA A 24 7.97 4.45 1.86
N TYR A 25 7.10 4.93 0.96
CA TYR A 25 6.24 4.06 0.14
C TYR A 25 7.04 3.15 -0.79
N LEU A 26 8.08 3.67 -1.46
CA LEU A 26 8.94 2.87 -2.33
C LEU A 26 9.69 1.78 -1.54
N ASP A 27 10.18 2.11 -0.34
CA ASP A 27 10.83 1.12 0.53
C ASP A 27 9.87 0.00 0.96
N LEU A 28 8.65 0.36 1.37
CA LEU A 28 7.58 -0.61 1.65
C LEU A 28 7.25 -1.48 0.44
N SER A 29 7.17 -0.88 -0.74
CA SER A 29 6.90 -1.58 -2.00
C SER A 29 7.99 -2.59 -2.34
N ARG A 30 9.27 -2.22 -2.19
CA ARG A 30 10.42 -3.11 -2.39
C ARG A 30 10.37 -4.33 -1.47
N THR A 31 10.05 -4.12 -0.18
CA THR A 31 9.92 -5.23 0.79
C THR A 31 8.64 -6.07 0.60
N ALA A 32 7.65 -5.57 -0.13
CA ALA A 32 6.41 -6.28 -0.44
C ALA A 32 6.55 -7.24 -1.63
N THR A 33 7.22 -6.82 -2.70
CA THR A 33 7.38 -7.62 -3.93
C THR A 33 8.60 -8.54 -3.92
N GLY A 34 9.51 -8.38 -2.95
CA GLY A 34 10.63 -9.31 -2.69
C GLY A 34 11.71 -9.37 -3.78
N ARG A 35 11.44 -8.83 -4.98
CA ARG A 35 12.35 -8.84 -6.13
C ARG A 35 12.67 -7.46 -6.68
N GLY A 36 12.09 -6.37 -6.18
CA GLY A 36 12.39 -5.01 -6.66
C GLY A 36 12.00 -4.74 -8.12
N LEU A 37 11.26 -5.65 -8.77
CA LEU A 37 11.01 -5.63 -10.21
C LEU A 37 9.76 -4.84 -10.62
N ALA A 38 8.85 -4.53 -9.69
CA ALA A 38 7.70 -3.67 -9.97
C ALA A 38 7.13 -3.09 -8.66
N GLU A 39 6.64 -1.84 -8.71
CA GLU A 39 5.77 -1.31 -7.67
C GLU A 39 4.49 -2.15 -7.63
N PRO A 40 4.02 -2.59 -6.45
CA PRO A 40 2.77 -3.31 -6.34
C PRO A 40 1.64 -2.41 -6.84
N ALA A 41 0.89 -2.91 -7.83
CA ALA A 41 -0.26 -2.19 -8.33
C ALA A 41 -1.25 -1.95 -7.16
N PRO A 42 -1.67 -0.69 -6.92
CA PRO A 42 -2.65 -0.38 -5.88
C PRO A 42 -3.97 -1.10 -6.18
N ARG A 43 -4.57 -1.75 -5.17
CA ARG A 43 -5.82 -2.52 -5.33
C ARG A 43 -7.06 -1.63 -5.25
N THR A 44 -6.97 -0.53 -4.52
CA THR A 44 -8.06 0.42 -4.32
C THR A 44 -7.92 1.63 -5.26
N ALA A 45 -9.04 2.04 -5.85
CA ALA A 45 -9.07 3.18 -6.76
C ALA A 45 -8.67 4.48 -6.06
N GLU A 46 -9.05 4.63 -4.79
CA GLU A 46 -8.68 5.80 -3.98
C GLU A 46 -7.18 5.88 -3.73
N PHE A 47 -6.52 4.75 -3.45
CA PHE A 47 -5.08 4.73 -3.26
C PHE A 47 -4.33 4.99 -4.58
N GLN A 48 -4.84 4.47 -5.70
CA GLN A 48 -4.30 4.79 -7.02
C GLN A 48 -4.44 6.28 -7.38
N ALA A 49 -5.54 6.93 -6.99
CA ALA A 49 -5.73 8.36 -7.17
C ALA A 49 -4.74 9.16 -6.30
N ALA A 50 -4.63 8.82 -5.01
CA ALA A 50 -3.71 9.49 -4.08
C ALA A 50 -2.23 9.34 -4.48
N LEU A 51 -1.83 8.18 -5.03
CA LEU A 51 -0.49 7.98 -5.58
C LEU A 51 -0.24 8.82 -6.84
N ARG A 52 -1.24 8.94 -7.73
CA ARG A 52 -1.14 9.80 -8.91
C ARG A 52 -0.99 11.26 -8.52
N GLU A 53 -1.75 11.72 -7.53
CA GLU A 53 -1.66 13.08 -6.99
C GLU A 53 -0.29 13.35 -6.36
N LEU A 54 0.22 12.41 -5.55
CA LEU A 54 1.57 12.50 -4.96
C LEU A 54 2.65 12.61 -6.04
N ARG A 55 2.56 11.80 -7.11
CA ARG A 55 3.51 11.86 -8.23
C ARG A 55 3.37 13.14 -9.03
N ALA A 56 2.16 13.61 -9.26
CA ALA A 56 1.91 14.88 -9.95
C ALA A 56 2.48 16.05 -9.14
N TYR A 57 2.39 16.01 -7.81
CA TYR A 57 2.99 17.02 -6.94
C TYR A 57 4.53 16.99 -6.97
N LEU A 58 5.14 15.81 -6.98
CA LEU A 58 6.60 15.66 -6.95
C LEU A 58 7.30 15.84 -8.30
N PHE A 59 6.67 15.38 -9.39
CA PHE A 59 7.28 15.29 -10.71
C PHE A 59 6.51 16.09 -11.79
N GLY A 60 5.37 16.67 -11.44
CA GLY A 60 4.58 17.50 -12.35
C GLY A 60 4.93 18.98 -12.26
N ALA A 61 4.04 19.82 -12.79
CA ALA A 61 4.22 21.26 -12.76
C ALA A 61 4.13 21.80 -11.31
N PRO A 62 5.06 22.68 -10.88
CA PRO A 62 5.02 23.25 -9.54
C PRO A 62 3.76 24.10 -9.35
N GLY A 63 3.01 23.86 -8.27
CA GLY A 63 1.85 24.67 -7.91
C GLY A 63 0.66 23.92 -7.29
N GLY A 64 0.67 22.59 -7.29
CA GLY A 64 -0.35 21.79 -6.60
C GLY A 64 -0.20 21.85 -5.08
N ARG A 65 -1.29 21.69 -4.33
CA ARG A 65 -1.23 21.36 -2.90
C ARG A 65 -1.43 19.86 -2.76
N TRP A 66 -0.52 19.18 -2.07
CA TRP A 66 -0.67 17.77 -1.76
C TRP A 66 -1.32 17.58 -0.39
N ASP A 67 -2.28 16.64 -0.30
CA ASP A 67 -2.94 16.25 0.94
C ASP A 67 -2.38 14.92 1.51
N GLY A 68 -1.45 15.03 2.44
CA GLY A 68 -0.89 13.89 3.17
C GLY A 68 -1.92 13.16 4.06
N LYS A 69 -2.97 13.82 4.55
CA LYS A 69 -4.02 13.16 5.36
C LYS A 69 -4.90 12.28 4.48
N GLY A 70 -5.33 12.79 3.33
CA GLY A 70 -6.06 12.03 2.32
C GLY A 70 -5.28 10.81 1.83
N PHE A 71 -3.98 10.99 1.58
CA PHE A 71 -3.08 9.87 1.24
C PHE A 71 -3.06 8.80 2.32
N LEU A 72 -2.93 9.19 3.60
CA LEU A 72 -2.87 8.24 4.71
C LEU A 72 -4.19 7.48 4.93
N ALA A 73 -5.33 8.14 4.70
CA ALA A 73 -6.64 7.48 4.72
C ALA A 73 -6.77 6.42 3.61
N ALA A 74 -6.33 6.76 2.39
CA ALA A 74 -6.30 5.82 1.27
C ALA A 74 -5.34 4.65 1.51
N TRP A 75 -4.14 4.91 2.07
CA TRP A 75 -3.19 3.88 2.45
C TRP A 75 -3.76 2.87 3.46
N ARG A 76 -4.47 3.35 4.48
CA ARG A 76 -5.12 2.48 5.47
C ARG A 76 -6.21 1.59 4.87
N LYS A 77 -6.96 2.10 3.89
CA LYS A 77 -7.93 1.28 3.14
C LYS A 77 -7.24 0.22 2.31
N GLU A 78 -6.13 0.55 1.64
CA GLU A 78 -5.33 -0.39 0.85
C GLU A 78 -4.77 -1.53 1.74
N THR A 79 -4.19 -1.21 2.89
CA THR A 79 -3.65 -2.22 3.82
C THR A 79 -4.76 -3.08 4.43
N GLY A 80 -5.91 -2.48 4.77
CA GLY A 80 -7.10 -3.20 5.21
C GLY A 80 -7.65 -4.16 4.14
N ALA A 81 -7.72 -3.72 2.89
CA ALA A 81 -8.14 -4.54 1.76
C ALA A 81 -7.15 -5.70 1.50
N ALA A 82 -5.84 -5.45 1.61
CA ALA A 82 -4.82 -6.49 1.50
C ALA A 82 -4.94 -7.54 2.63
N ALA A 83 -5.20 -7.10 3.87
CA ALA A 83 -5.43 -8.00 5.00
C ALA A 83 -6.72 -8.83 4.82
N ALA A 84 -7.80 -8.21 4.35
CA ALA A 84 -9.06 -8.90 4.06
C ALA A 84 -8.91 -9.93 2.92
N ALA A 85 -8.19 -9.58 1.85
CA ALA A 85 -7.88 -10.49 0.74
C ALA A 85 -7.01 -11.67 1.20
N SER A 86 -6.02 -11.43 2.06
CA SER A 86 -5.21 -12.48 2.67
C SER A 86 -6.04 -13.43 3.54
N ARG A 87 -7.02 -12.89 4.29
CA ARG A 87 -7.97 -13.69 5.08
C ARG A 87 -8.91 -14.53 4.22
N LYS A 88 -9.42 -13.98 3.11
CA LYS A 88 -10.24 -14.73 2.14
C LYS A 88 -9.49 -15.90 1.51
N ARG A 89 -8.19 -15.75 1.22
CA ARG A 89 -7.33 -16.86 0.76
C ARG A 89 -7.06 -17.94 1.81
N ARG A 90 -7.31 -17.66 3.09
CA ARG A 90 -7.23 -18.63 4.21
C ARG A 90 -8.62 -19.11 4.65
N GLY A 91 -9.64 -18.99 3.80
CA GLY A 91 -10.90 -19.71 4.00
C GLY A 91 -10.65 -21.23 3.96
N PRO A 92 -11.44 -22.04 4.68
CA PRO A 92 -11.24 -23.49 4.80
C PRO A 92 -11.71 -24.22 3.53
N GLU A 93 -11.09 -23.95 2.38
CA GLU A 93 -11.30 -24.70 1.13
C GLU A 93 -10.14 -25.67 0.88
N GLY A 94 -9.82 -26.54 1.85
CA GLY A 94 -8.60 -27.33 1.74
C GLY A 94 -8.46 -28.58 2.58
N LEU A 95 -9.53 -29.10 3.18
CA LEU A 95 -9.55 -30.49 3.65
C LEU A 95 -10.76 -31.20 3.03
N ARG A 96 -10.72 -31.38 1.70
CA ARG A 96 -11.46 -32.51 1.13
C ARG A 96 -10.78 -33.77 1.68
N PRO A 97 -11.49 -34.69 2.35
CA PRO A 97 -10.89 -35.93 2.81
C PRO A 97 -10.30 -36.66 1.60
N LEU A 98 -9.02 -37.04 1.73
CA LEU A 98 -8.25 -37.78 0.72
C LEU A 98 -8.69 -39.26 0.59
N TYR A 99 -9.70 -39.68 1.34
CA TYR A 99 -10.27 -41.02 1.26
C TYR A 99 -11.76 -40.93 0.92
N PRO A 100 -12.24 -41.64 -0.12
CA PRO A 100 -13.66 -41.94 -0.23
C PRO A 100 -14.05 -42.90 0.90
N GLU A 101 -15.08 -42.58 1.66
CA GLU A 101 -15.73 -43.56 2.54
C GLU A 101 -16.32 -44.67 1.66
N ALA A 102 -15.92 -45.90 1.96
CA ALA A 102 -16.42 -47.13 1.35
C ALA A 102 -17.71 -47.58 2.04
#